data_AF-A0A844DVH5-F1
#
_entry.id   AF-A0A844DVH5-F1
#
_cell.length_a   1.000
_cell.length_b   1.000
_cell.length_c   1.000
_cell.angle_alpha   90.00
_cell.angle_beta   90.00
_cell.angle_gamma   90.00
#
_symmetry.space_group_name_H-M   'P 1'
#
loop_
_entity.id
_entity.type
_entity.pdbx_description
1 polymer ?
#
loop_
_entity_poly.entity_id
_entity_poly.type
_entity_poly.pdbx_seq_one_letter_code
_entity_poly.pdbx_strand_id
1 'polypeptide(L)'
;MGKFQFYHINEHYISYLHNVDNRVQYNKGQRRPYIGIVLSLNGVDYYVPLESPKPNHANIKGGGPVMKLDEGRLGVMGFNNMIPVLESCLIRFDIQEVKDTKYKMLLLNQLEYCNKNRDLILQRAETTYRKALSRKIPLYQKVCCNFEKLERKSKKYDPNYVPSKKKIHATVPSK
;
A
#
# COMPACT_ATOMS: atom_id res chain seq x y z
N MET A 1 17.74 -12.92 8.89
CA MET A 1 16.81 -11.89 8.38
C MET A 1 15.39 -12.45 8.37
N GLY A 2 14.39 -11.65 8.79
CA GLY A 2 13.00 -12.10 8.89
C GLY A 2 12.28 -12.25 7.54
N LYS A 3 11.28 -13.14 7.51
CA LYS A 3 10.37 -13.33 6.37
C LYS A 3 9.33 -12.21 6.32
N PHE A 4 8.81 -11.91 5.13
CA PHE A 4 7.65 -11.04 4.98
C PHE A 4 6.43 -11.65 5.67
N GLN A 5 5.56 -10.77 6.17
CA GLN A 5 4.26 -11.13 6.74
C GLN A 5 3.17 -10.25 6.15
N PHE A 6 1.94 -10.75 6.21
CA PHE A 6 0.76 -9.98 5.85
C PHE A 6 0.19 -9.23 7.04
N TYR A 7 -0.33 -8.05 6.75
CA TYR A 7 -1.01 -7.19 7.69
C TYR A 7 -2.28 -6.63 7.05
N HIS A 8 -3.28 -6.42 7.88
CA HIS A 8 -4.29 -5.41 7.63
C HIS A 8 -3.90 -4.13 8.35
N ILE A 9 -4.44 -3.00 7.88
CA ILE A 9 -4.19 -1.70 8.48
C ILE A 9 -5.54 -1.13 8.89
N ASN A 10 -5.61 -0.58 10.09
CA ASN A 10 -6.82 0.02 10.65
C ASN A 10 -7.46 1.03 9.66
N GLU A 11 -8.78 0.91 9.43
CA GLU A 11 -9.52 1.75 8.47
C GLU A 11 -9.47 3.25 8.83
N HIS A 12 -9.51 3.60 10.12
CA HIS A 12 -9.43 4.99 10.56
C HIS A 12 -8.07 5.59 10.22
N TYR A 13 -6.99 4.82 10.38
CA TYR A 13 -5.66 5.24 9.98
C TYR A 13 -5.53 5.40 8.46
N ILE A 14 -6.05 4.43 7.68
CA ILE A 14 -6.11 4.55 6.21
C ILE A 14 -6.89 5.78 5.78
N SER A 15 -8.05 6.02 6.38
CA SER A 15 -8.90 7.20 6.11
C SER A 15 -8.18 8.50 6.45
N TYR A 16 -7.45 8.54 7.57
CA TYR A 16 -6.62 9.69 7.94
C TYR A 16 -5.54 9.95 6.89
N LEU A 17 -4.75 8.94 6.51
CA LEU A 17 -3.70 9.10 5.50
C LEU A 17 -4.27 9.43 4.11
N HIS A 18 -5.42 8.88 3.74
CA HIS A 18 -6.11 9.22 2.50
C HIS A 18 -6.53 10.69 2.44
N ASN A 19 -6.95 11.27 3.57
CA ASN A 19 -7.24 12.72 3.64
C ASN A 19 -5.98 13.57 3.49
N VAL A 20 -4.80 13.03 3.80
CA VAL A 20 -3.50 13.68 3.60
C VAL A 20 -3.05 13.59 2.14
N ASP A 21 -3.18 12.42 1.52
CA ASP A 21 -2.90 12.13 0.12
C ASP A 21 -3.90 11.10 -0.43
N ASN A 22 -4.71 11.52 -1.41
CA ASN A 22 -5.78 10.70 -2.00
C ASN A 22 -5.28 9.48 -2.80
N ARG A 23 -3.96 9.36 -3.03
CA ARG A 23 -3.34 8.17 -3.63
C ARG A 23 -3.21 7.02 -2.64
N VAL A 24 -3.35 7.26 -1.34
CA VAL A 24 -3.44 6.17 -0.36
C VAL A 24 -4.71 5.38 -0.67
N GLN A 25 -4.59 4.09 -0.94
CA GLN A 25 -5.76 3.29 -1.32
C GLN A 25 -6.64 3.00 -0.11
N TYR A 26 -7.96 3.12 -0.26
CA TYR A 26 -8.88 2.53 0.71
C TYR A 26 -8.66 1.03 0.80
N ASN A 27 -8.75 0.47 2.00
CA ASN A 27 -8.46 -0.93 2.28
C ASN A 27 -9.71 -1.84 2.14
N LYS A 28 -10.83 -1.30 1.63
CA LYS A 28 -12.09 -2.01 1.33
C LYS A 28 -12.74 -2.69 2.55
N GLY A 29 -12.92 -1.95 3.65
CA GLY A 29 -13.44 -2.54 4.89
C GLY A 29 -12.38 -3.43 5.56
N GLN A 30 -11.13 -2.96 5.58
CA GLN A 30 -9.96 -3.65 6.15
C GLN A 30 -9.62 -5.02 5.52
N ARG A 31 -9.97 -5.25 4.25
CA ARG A 31 -9.71 -6.53 3.56
C ARG A 31 -8.45 -6.52 2.70
N ARG A 32 -7.93 -5.34 2.36
CA ARG A 32 -6.72 -5.21 1.54
C ARG A 32 -5.51 -5.72 2.34
N PRO A 33 -4.80 -6.74 1.84
CA PRO A 33 -3.58 -7.19 2.46
C PRO A 33 -2.42 -6.25 2.12
N TYR A 34 -1.59 -5.99 3.13
CA TYR A 34 -0.33 -5.27 3.02
C TYR A 34 0.81 -6.20 3.37
N ILE A 35 1.95 -6.06 2.68
CA ILE A 35 3.20 -6.74 3.01
C ILE A 35 4.17 -5.73 3.61
N GLY A 36 4.83 -6.14 4.68
CA GLY A 36 5.90 -5.37 5.29
C GLY A 36 6.82 -6.22 6.16
N ILE A 37 7.91 -5.65 6.67
CA ILE A 37 8.38 -4.28 6.40
C ILE A 37 9.16 -4.28 5.07
N VAL A 38 8.80 -3.39 4.12
CA VAL A 38 9.48 -3.30 2.80
C VAL A 38 10.54 -2.20 2.74
N LEU A 39 10.48 -1.23 3.65
CA LEU A 39 11.44 -0.13 3.78
C LEU A 39 11.33 0.40 5.22
N SER A 40 12.47 0.68 5.84
CA SER A 40 12.52 1.31 7.17
C SER A 40 13.45 2.51 7.10
N LEU A 41 12.94 3.69 7.44
CA LEU A 41 13.68 4.95 7.37
C LEU A 41 13.40 5.77 8.63
N ASN A 42 14.44 6.12 9.39
CA ASN A 42 14.34 6.98 10.57
C ASN A 42 13.25 6.52 11.57
N GLY A 43 13.18 5.21 11.81
CA GLY A 43 12.18 4.59 12.69
C GLY A 43 10.76 4.57 12.14
N VAL A 44 10.58 4.75 10.83
CA VAL A 44 9.28 4.65 10.15
C VAL A 44 9.30 3.46 9.21
N ASP A 45 8.38 2.53 9.46
CA ASP A 45 8.25 1.31 8.68
C ASP A 45 7.16 1.43 7.61
N TYR A 46 7.50 0.95 6.42
CA TYR A 46 6.65 1.01 5.24
C TYR A 46 6.06 -0.35 4.88
N TYR A 47 4.80 -0.28 4.46
CA TYR A 47 3.99 -1.42 4.06
C TYR A 47 3.41 -1.17 2.67
N VAL A 48 3.45 -2.19 1.82
CA VAL A 48 3.01 -2.08 0.42
C VAL A 48 1.69 -2.84 0.22
N PRO A 49 0.67 -2.23 -0.41
CA PRO A 49 -0.58 -2.92 -0.70
C PRO A 49 -0.39 -3.95 -1.82
N LEU A 50 -1.06 -5.09 -1.68
CA LEU A 50 -1.29 -6.01 -2.79
C LEU A 50 -2.65 -5.81 -3.43
N GLU A 51 -2.74 -6.16 -4.71
CA GLU A 51 -3.97 -6.29 -5.46
C GLU A 51 -4.06 -7.66 -6.12
N SER A 52 -5.22 -8.31 -6.01
CA SER A 52 -5.52 -9.56 -6.70
C SER A 52 -5.40 -9.43 -8.22
N PRO A 53 -5.19 -10.54 -8.96
CA PRO A 53 -5.14 -10.53 -10.41
C PRO A 53 -6.34 -9.82 -11.06
N LYS A 54 -6.08 -9.01 -12.08
CA LYS A 54 -7.08 -8.38 -12.94
C LYS A 54 -6.59 -8.44 -14.39
N PRO A 55 -7.49 -8.42 -15.40
CA PRO A 55 -7.09 -8.56 -16.81
C PRO A 55 -6.03 -7.54 -17.27
N ASN A 56 -6.12 -6.31 -16.77
CA ASN A 56 -5.17 -5.24 -17.11
C ASN A 56 -3.79 -5.38 -16.44
N HIS A 57 -3.62 -6.27 -15.45
CA HIS A 57 -2.35 -6.45 -14.76
C HIS A 57 -1.27 -7.07 -15.65
N ALA A 58 -1.65 -7.90 -16.62
CA ALA A 58 -0.74 -8.49 -17.60
C ALA A 58 -0.01 -7.40 -18.44
N ASN A 59 -0.68 -6.27 -18.66
CA ASN A 59 -0.19 -5.17 -19.49
C ASN A 59 0.74 -4.19 -18.75
N ILE A 60 0.96 -4.41 -17.44
CA ILE A 60 1.84 -3.55 -16.65
C ILE A 60 3.28 -3.79 -17.07
N LYS A 61 3.91 -2.73 -17.58
CA LYS A 61 5.33 -2.74 -17.95
C LYS A 61 6.21 -2.96 -16.71
N GLY A 62 7.28 -3.75 -16.88
CA GLY A 62 8.29 -3.97 -15.84
C GLY A 62 9.06 -2.70 -15.47
N GLY A 63 9.73 -2.73 -14.31
CA GLY A 63 10.67 -1.69 -13.87
C GLY A 63 10.05 -0.40 -13.30
N GLY A 64 8.72 -0.25 -13.35
CA GLY A 64 7.99 0.84 -12.71
C GLY A 64 7.80 0.66 -11.19
N PRO A 65 7.05 1.58 -10.55
CA PRO A 65 6.70 1.49 -9.13
C PRO A 65 5.57 0.49 -8.85
N VAL A 66 5.14 -0.27 -9.85
CA VAL A 66 4.23 -1.40 -9.73
C VAL A 66 4.96 -2.65 -10.21
N MET A 67 4.86 -3.73 -9.46
CA MET A 67 5.48 -5.01 -9.79
C MET A 67 4.42 -6.09 -9.93
N LYS A 68 4.47 -6.84 -11.04
CA LYS A 68 3.65 -8.04 -11.23
C LYS A 68 4.16 -9.16 -10.33
N LEU A 69 3.25 -9.88 -9.72
CA LEU A 69 3.55 -11.12 -9.00
C LEU A 69 3.27 -12.28 -9.94
N ASP A 70 4.31 -13.04 -10.27
CA ASP A 70 4.23 -14.20 -11.15
C ASP A 70 3.55 -13.89 -12.50
N GLU A 71 4.16 -12.97 -13.27
CA GLU A 71 3.61 -12.44 -14.53
C GLU A 71 2.19 -11.84 -14.45
N GLY A 72 1.70 -11.56 -13.23
CA GLY A 72 0.38 -11.02 -12.96
C GLY A 72 -0.64 -12.08 -12.51
N ARG A 73 -0.28 -13.37 -12.56
CA ARG A 73 -1.13 -14.49 -12.11
C ARG A 73 -1.42 -14.46 -10.62
N LEU A 74 -0.51 -13.86 -9.84
CA LEU A 74 -0.67 -13.64 -8.41
C LEU A 74 -1.01 -12.17 -8.09
N GLY A 75 -1.31 -11.35 -9.09
CA GLY A 75 -1.67 -9.95 -8.92
C GLY A 75 -0.49 -9.00 -8.97
N VAL A 76 -0.56 -7.89 -8.25
CA VAL A 76 0.46 -6.83 -8.30
C VAL A 76 0.74 -6.22 -6.93
N MET A 77 1.93 -5.68 -6.79
CA MET A 77 2.41 -4.92 -5.63
C MET A 77 2.64 -3.47 -6.05
N GLY A 78 1.89 -2.54 -5.43
CA GLY A 78 1.91 -1.12 -5.78
C GLY A 78 2.82 -0.30 -4.87
N PHE A 79 4.14 -0.26 -5.14
CA PHE A 79 5.11 0.52 -4.37
C PHE A 79 4.83 2.03 -4.44
N ASN A 80 4.21 2.52 -5.51
CA ASN A 80 3.74 3.90 -5.57
C ASN A 80 2.68 4.21 -4.50
N ASN A 81 1.98 3.20 -3.98
CA ASN A 81 0.94 3.31 -2.96
C ASN A 81 1.36 2.74 -1.60
N MET A 82 2.66 2.46 -1.39
CA MET A 82 3.15 2.08 -0.06
C MET A 82 2.97 3.24 0.93
N ILE A 83 2.77 2.89 2.20
CA ILE A 83 2.49 3.88 3.25
C ILE A 83 3.32 3.61 4.51
N PRO A 84 3.70 4.67 5.25
CA PRO A 84 4.25 4.52 6.58
C PRO A 84 3.12 4.12 7.55
N VAL A 85 3.38 3.17 8.44
CA VAL A 85 2.37 2.66 9.37
C VAL A 85 2.92 2.64 10.80
N LEU A 86 2.12 3.11 11.74
CA LEU A 86 2.41 2.97 13.17
C LEU A 86 2.10 1.55 13.61
N GLU A 87 2.91 0.98 14.51
CA GLU A 87 2.69 -0.37 15.05
C GLU A 87 1.28 -0.54 15.63
N SER A 88 0.77 0.48 16.35
CA SER A 88 -0.58 0.49 16.92
C SER A 88 -1.72 0.47 15.89
N CYS A 89 -1.42 0.71 14.61
CA CYS A 89 -2.39 0.70 13.51
C CYS A 89 -2.28 -0.57 12.64
N LEU A 90 -1.29 -1.43 12.91
CA LEU A 90 -1.16 -2.73 12.27
C LEU A 90 -2.11 -3.72 12.91
N ILE A 91 -2.79 -4.47 12.06
CA ILE A 91 -3.66 -5.58 12.45
C ILE A 91 -3.00 -6.83 11.87
N ARG A 92 -2.58 -7.74 12.77
CA ARG A 92 -1.98 -9.01 12.35
C ARG A 92 -2.99 -9.78 11.50
N PHE A 93 -2.55 -10.24 10.34
CA PHE A 93 -3.39 -11.02 9.44
C PHE A 93 -2.94 -12.47 9.43
N ASP A 94 -3.72 -13.33 10.08
CA ASP A 94 -3.51 -14.77 10.03
C ASP A 94 -4.23 -15.36 8.79
N ILE A 95 -3.43 -15.81 7.82
CA ILE A 95 -3.93 -16.46 6.60
C ILE A 95 -4.65 -17.78 6.95
N GLN A 96 -4.31 -18.42 8.08
CA GLN A 96 -4.91 -19.69 8.45
C GLN A 96 -6.40 -19.57 8.76
N GLU A 97 -6.83 -18.42 9.29
CA GLU A 97 -8.21 -18.08 9.63
C GLU A 97 -9.09 -17.71 8.42
N VAL A 98 -8.50 -17.62 7.22
CA VAL A 98 -9.24 -17.30 5.99
C VAL A 98 -10.12 -18.49 5.58
N LYS A 99 -11.45 -18.31 5.63
CA LYS A 99 -12.44 -19.34 5.28
C LYS A 99 -12.54 -19.66 3.79
N ASP A 100 -12.33 -18.67 2.92
CA ASP A 100 -12.34 -18.88 1.47
C ASP A 100 -11.04 -19.56 1.04
N THR A 101 -11.13 -20.86 0.71
CA THR A 101 -9.98 -21.68 0.32
C THR A 101 -9.24 -21.13 -0.90
N LYS A 102 -9.95 -20.59 -1.91
CA LYS A 102 -9.30 -20.04 -3.11
C LYS A 102 -8.52 -18.79 -2.76
N TYR A 103 -9.10 -17.91 -1.95
CA TYR A 103 -8.42 -16.71 -1.48
C TYR A 103 -7.23 -17.04 -0.56
N LYS A 104 -7.40 -18.00 0.35
CA LYS A 104 -6.33 -18.51 1.23
C LYS A 104 -5.14 -19.01 0.41
N MET A 105 -5.38 -19.84 -0.61
CA MET A 105 -4.32 -20.34 -1.49
C MET A 105 -3.65 -19.21 -2.28
N LEU A 106 -4.40 -18.23 -2.77
CA LEU A 106 -3.84 -17.05 -3.41
C LEU A 106 -2.86 -16.30 -2.48
N LEU A 107 -3.26 -16.06 -1.23
CA LEU A 107 -2.42 -15.38 -0.24
C LEU A 107 -1.15 -16.17 0.07
N LEU A 108 -1.25 -17.49 0.27
CA LEU A 108 -0.08 -18.34 0.52
C LEU A 108 0.91 -18.28 -0.65
N ASN A 109 0.42 -18.40 -1.89
CA ASN A 109 1.26 -18.30 -3.08
C ASN A 109 1.89 -16.91 -3.24
N GLN A 110 1.14 -15.84 -2.95
CA GLN A 110 1.66 -14.47 -2.94
C GLN A 110 2.77 -14.31 -1.90
N LEU A 111 2.59 -14.83 -0.68
CA LEU A 111 3.57 -14.73 0.39
C LEU A 111 4.86 -15.51 0.07
N GLU A 112 4.70 -16.72 -0.47
CA GLU A 112 5.83 -17.52 -0.94
C GLU A 112 6.60 -16.79 -2.04
N TYR A 113 5.89 -16.27 -3.04
CA TYR A 113 6.50 -15.49 -4.13
C TYR A 113 7.25 -14.27 -3.58
N CYS A 114 6.65 -13.52 -2.65
CA CYS A 114 7.29 -12.35 -2.07
C CYS A 114 8.54 -12.71 -1.26
N ASN A 115 8.53 -13.81 -0.51
CA ASN A 115 9.69 -14.27 0.22
C ASN A 115 10.81 -14.77 -0.70
N LYS A 116 10.48 -15.44 -1.82
CA LYS A 116 11.47 -15.84 -2.84
C LYS A 116 12.11 -14.64 -3.54
N ASN A 117 11.36 -13.55 -3.73
CA ASN A 117 11.80 -12.34 -4.44
C ASN A 117 12.13 -11.18 -3.48
N ARG A 118 12.61 -11.50 -2.27
CA ARG A 118 12.72 -10.54 -1.18
C ARG A 118 13.59 -9.33 -1.52
N ASP A 119 14.82 -9.56 -1.98
CA ASP A 119 15.77 -8.48 -2.24
C ASP A 119 15.28 -7.56 -3.36
N LEU A 120 14.63 -8.13 -4.38
CA LEU A 120 14.00 -7.37 -5.45
C LEU A 120 12.89 -6.45 -4.92
N ILE A 121 12.06 -6.92 -3.97
CA ILE A 121 11.00 -6.12 -3.35
C ILE A 121 11.58 -4.98 -2.53
N LEU A 122 12.58 -5.26 -1.69
CA LEU A 122 13.24 -4.24 -0.87
C LEU A 122 13.90 -3.17 -1.75
N GLN A 123 14.69 -3.59 -2.74
CA GLN A 123 15.33 -2.70 -3.70
C GLN A 123 14.32 -1.86 -4.48
N ARG A 124 13.16 -2.44 -4.83
CA ARG A 124 12.10 -1.72 -5.56
C ARG A 124 11.42 -0.68 -4.68
N ALA A 125 11.17 -0.97 -3.40
CA ALA A 125 10.62 -0.02 -2.44
C ALA A 125 11.56 1.18 -2.27
N GLU A 126 12.84 0.93 -2.02
CA GLU A 126 13.87 1.97 -1.90
C GLU A 126 14.01 2.80 -3.18
N THR A 127 14.09 2.15 -4.34
CA THR A 127 14.20 2.84 -5.62
C THR A 127 12.98 3.69 -5.91
N THR A 128 11.79 3.20 -5.60
CA THR A 128 10.53 3.96 -5.78
C THR A 128 10.51 5.18 -4.88
N TYR A 129 10.88 5.03 -3.61
CA TYR A 129 11.01 6.11 -2.65
C TYR A 129 11.96 7.19 -3.16
N ARG A 130 13.21 6.82 -3.48
CA ARG A 130 14.24 7.74 -3.97
C ARG A 130 13.81 8.47 -5.24
N LYS A 131 13.22 7.76 -6.21
CA LYS A 131 12.75 8.36 -7.46
C LYS A 131 11.62 9.36 -7.22
N ALA A 132 10.67 9.05 -6.34
CA ALA A 132 9.60 9.97 -5.96
C ALA A 132 10.15 11.26 -5.29
N LEU A 133 11.08 11.12 -4.35
CA LEU A 133 11.69 12.27 -3.65
C LEU A 133 12.59 13.12 -4.55
N SER A 134 13.31 12.49 -5.50
CA SER A 134 14.22 13.20 -6.40
C SER A 134 13.52 14.25 -7.27
N ARG A 135 12.21 14.08 -7.53
CA ARG A 135 11.41 14.91 -8.44
C ARG A 135 12.02 15.06 -9.85
N LYS A 136 12.91 14.13 -10.27
CA LYS A 136 13.52 14.12 -11.61
C LYS A 136 12.69 13.38 -12.65
N ILE A 137 11.86 12.42 -12.22
CA ILE A 137 11.07 11.57 -13.11
C ILE A 137 9.58 11.92 -12.95
N PRO A 138 8.94 12.57 -13.93
CA PRO A 138 7.54 13.02 -13.82
C PRO A 138 6.54 11.90 -13.49
N LEU A 139 6.77 10.68 -14.01
CA LEU A 139 5.94 9.51 -13.71
C LEU A 139 5.81 9.29 -12.19
N TYR A 140 6.93 9.27 -11.46
CA TYR A 140 6.92 8.95 -10.03
C TYR A 140 6.23 10.04 -9.22
N GLN A 141 6.40 11.31 -9.59
CA GLN A 141 5.68 12.42 -8.94
C GLN A 141 4.17 12.36 -9.16
N LYS A 142 3.75 11.92 -10.35
CA LYS A 142 2.33 11.81 -10.70
C LYS A 142 1.64 10.70 -9.91
N VAL A 143 2.27 9.52 -9.83
CA VAL A 143 1.61 8.28 -9.38
C VAL A 143 1.92 7.86 -7.94
N CYS A 144 3.03 8.32 -7.36
CA CYS A 144 3.40 7.95 -5.99
C CYS A 144 2.68 8.81 -4.96
N CYS A 145 2.34 8.21 -3.83
CA CYS A 145 2.04 8.94 -2.61
C CYS A 145 3.18 9.92 -2.29
N ASN A 146 2.83 11.06 -1.71
CA ASN A 146 3.79 12.00 -1.16
C ASN A 146 4.36 11.43 0.15
N PHE A 147 5.40 10.62 0.03
CA PHE A 147 6.00 9.88 1.14
C PHE A 147 6.42 10.79 2.29
N GLU A 148 7.14 11.89 2.02
CA GLU A 148 7.56 12.87 3.05
C GLU A 148 6.36 13.45 3.81
N LYS A 149 5.25 13.75 3.10
CA LYS A 149 4.03 14.28 3.73
C LYS A 149 3.35 13.22 4.60
N LEU A 150 3.31 11.97 4.13
CA LEU A 150 2.72 10.86 4.88
C LEU A 150 3.53 10.55 6.14
N GLU A 151 4.87 10.53 6.10
CA GLU A 151 5.73 10.30 7.27
C GLU A 151 5.52 11.34 8.37
N ARG A 152 5.44 12.62 7.98
CA ARG A 152 5.20 13.70 8.94
C ARG A 152 3.81 13.62 9.57
N LYS A 153 2.82 13.13 8.82
CA LYS A 153 1.43 13.04 9.29
C LYS A 153 1.17 11.75 10.05
N SER A 154 1.77 10.62 9.69
CA SER A 154 1.67 9.37 10.44
C SER A 154 2.11 9.56 11.89
N LYS A 155 3.22 10.28 12.12
CA LYS A 155 3.72 10.63 13.47
C LYS A 155 2.78 11.52 14.29
N LYS A 156 1.78 12.13 13.65
CA LYS A 156 0.77 13.02 14.27
C LYS A 156 -0.63 12.39 14.25
N TYR A 157 -0.72 11.10 13.98
CA TYR A 157 -2.00 10.42 13.99
C TYR A 157 -2.56 10.37 15.41
N ASP A 158 -3.79 10.85 15.55
CA ASP A 158 -4.60 10.69 16.74
C ASP A 158 -5.64 9.60 16.45
N PRO A 159 -5.69 8.49 17.20
CA PRO A 159 -6.72 7.47 17.05
C PRO A 159 -8.17 8.00 17.13
N ASN A 160 -8.37 9.15 17.79
CA ASN A 160 -9.67 9.83 17.90
C ASN A 160 -9.92 10.83 16.76
N TYR A 161 -9.06 10.86 15.74
CA TYR A 161 -9.23 11.76 14.61
C TYR A 161 -10.55 11.54 13.88
N VAL A 162 -11.36 12.60 13.81
CA VAL A 162 -12.57 12.65 13.00
C VAL A 162 -12.26 13.43 11.72
N PRO A 163 -12.41 12.83 10.52
CA PRO A 163 -12.25 13.57 9.27
C PRO A 163 -13.18 14.78 9.23
N SER A 164 -12.65 15.97 8.98
CA SER A 164 -13.50 17.14 8.76
C SER A 164 -14.42 16.85 7.57
N LYS A 165 -15.75 16.87 7.77
CA LYS A 165 -16.71 16.78 6.67
C LYS A 165 -16.38 17.88 5.66
N LYS A 166 -15.80 17.54 4.51
CA LYS A 166 -15.74 18.49 3.39
C LYS A 166 -17.19 18.83 3.05
N LYS A 167 -17.56 20.11 3.15
CA LYS A 167 -18.83 20.61 2.63
C LYS A 167 -18.88 20.24 1.14
N ILE A 168 -19.69 19.26 0.78
CA ILE A 168 -20.04 19.02 -0.61
C ILE A 168 -20.99 20.17 -0.97
N HIS A 169 -20.46 21.23 -1.60
CA HIS A 169 -21.30 22.19 -2.29
C HIS A 169 -21.84 21.49 -3.52
N ALA A 170 -22.99 20.83 -3.38
CA ALA A 170 -23.78 20.40 -4.52
C ALA A 170 -24.34 21.67 -5.18
N THR A 171 -23.67 22.17 -6.21
CA THR A 171 -24.28 23.10 -7.16
C THR A 171 -25.32 22.32 -7.94
N VAL A 172 -26.59 22.49 -7.57
CA VAL A 172 -27.73 22.08 -8.40
C VAL A 172 -27.73 23.02 -9.60
N PRO A 173 -27.73 22.52 -10.85
CA PRO A 173 -27.90 23.38 -12.01
C PRO A 173 -29.29 24.00 -11.97
N SER A 174 -29.38 25.34 -11.99
CA SER A 174 -30.64 26.04 -12.24
C SER A 174 -31.09 25.73 -13.67
N LYS A 175 -32.35 25.31 -13.80
CA LYS A 175 -33.06 25.18 -15.08
C LYS A 175 -33.15 26.52 -15.81
#